data_AF-A0A399ZDQ5-F1
#
_entry.id   AF-A0A399ZDQ5-F1
#
_cell.length_a   1.000
_cell.length_b   1.000
_cell.length_c   1.000
_cell.angle_alpha   90.00
_cell.angle_beta   90.00
_cell.angle_gamma   90.00
#
_symmetry.space_group_name_H-M   'P 1'
#
loop_
_entity.id
_entity.type
_entity.pdbx_description
1 polymer ?
#
loop_
_entity_poly.entity_id
_entity_poly.type
_entity_poly.pdbx_seq_one_letter_code
_entity_poly.pdbx_strand_id
1 'polypeptide(L)'
;PAHEMLPLDKQRMPMMKGPFTFIVTSRGCPAGCKYCIKHVSYQNSVRVRSAENICDEIEVLNKLGIYNIHMYADLFTVNREHVIDICNELIRRNIKIKWTCNSRVDYVDEEMLTLMGKSGCWLISWGIESANEMVLKRARKGYKKEQAFKALKWAKAAGIKNWGYFIIGLPGETEESIRETIDYAKELPVDIALFHVAAPYPGTPFFYEVVENNWFRPGTKWEEVDMDQSTVLDYENLSAEQLEYWQKRATREWSLRPGPVWTFIKGLNSWEGAKSAINVGWQMLQFARG
;
A
#
# COMPACT_ATOMS: atom_id res chain seq x y z
N PRO A 1 5.62 8.15 22.57
CA PRO A 1 7.00 7.89 22.10
C PRO A 1 7.90 9.09 22.38
N ALA A 2 9.20 8.92 22.60
CA ALA A 2 10.15 10.02 22.80
C ALA A 2 10.57 10.62 21.44
N HIS A 3 9.63 11.33 20.80
CA HIS A 3 9.78 11.86 19.43
C HIS A 3 10.95 12.82 19.29
N GLU A 4 11.26 13.57 20.34
CA GLU A 4 12.38 14.49 20.45
C GLU A 4 13.75 13.82 20.29
N MET A 5 13.84 12.50 20.48
CA MET A 5 15.09 11.74 20.31
C MET A 5 15.27 11.22 18.88
N LEU A 6 14.26 11.36 18.02
CA LEU A 6 14.31 10.85 16.64
C LEU A 6 14.91 11.89 15.69
N PRO A 7 15.64 11.47 14.64
CA PRO A 7 16.16 12.36 13.61
C PRO A 7 15.04 12.76 12.61
N LEU A 8 13.99 13.42 13.11
CA LEU A 8 12.77 13.76 12.36
C LEU A 8 13.05 14.69 11.16
N ASP A 9 14.08 15.52 11.28
CA ASP A 9 14.56 16.41 10.23
C ASP A 9 15.17 15.67 9.04
N LYS A 10 15.58 14.41 9.20
CA LYS A 10 16.14 13.56 8.11
C LYS A 10 15.08 12.70 7.43
N GLN A 11 13.92 12.50 8.07
CA GLN A 11 12.85 11.69 7.51
C GLN A 11 12.09 12.50 6.44
N ARG A 12 12.05 11.98 5.22
CA ARG A 12 11.41 12.61 4.06
C ARG A 12 10.67 11.57 3.23
N MET A 13 9.53 11.96 2.67
CA MET A 13 8.78 11.14 1.72
C MET A 13 8.78 11.83 0.34
N PRO A 14 9.06 11.10 -0.76
CA PRO A 14 8.88 11.63 -2.10
C PRO A 14 7.45 12.18 -2.25
N MET A 15 7.29 13.36 -2.87
CA MET A 15 6.01 14.07 -3.04
C MET A 15 5.43 14.78 -1.80
N MET A 16 6.14 14.80 -0.66
CA MET A 16 5.79 15.62 0.50
C MET A 16 6.84 16.70 0.75
N LYS A 17 6.39 17.91 1.09
CA LYS A 17 7.29 19.00 1.50
C LYS A 17 7.44 19.00 3.02
N GLY A 18 8.69 19.01 3.49
CA GLY A 18 9.02 19.05 4.90
C GLY A 18 9.19 17.67 5.54
N PRO A 19 9.45 17.63 6.85
CA PRO A 19 9.66 16.38 7.58
C PRO A 19 8.39 15.55 7.65
N PHE A 20 8.57 14.25 7.69
CA PHE A 20 7.51 13.24 7.68
C PHE A 20 7.85 12.15 8.69
N THR A 21 6.86 11.68 9.44
CA THR A 21 7.06 10.59 10.40
C THR A 21 5.87 9.64 10.46
N PHE A 22 6.00 8.58 11.26
CA PHE A 22 4.98 7.56 11.44
C PHE A 22 4.46 7.59 12.87
N ILE A 23 3.15 7.45 13.05
CA ILE A 23 2.56 7.09 14.34
C ILE A 23 1.82 5.78 14.19
N VAL A 24 1.85 4.94 15.22
CA VAL A 24 1.09 3.68 15.24
C VAL A 24 -0.30 3.97 15.77
N THR A 25 -1.34 3.76 14.96
CA THR A 25 -2.73 3.98 15.37
C THR A 25 -3.41 2.70 15.82
N SER A 26 -3.08 1.58 15.16
CA SER A 26 -3.55 0.24 15.52
C SER A 26 -2.53 -0.84 15.17
N ARG A 27 -2.73 -2.04 15.73
CA ARG A 27 -1.95 -3.25 15.42
C ARG A 27 -2.88 -4.44 15.24
N GLY A 28 -2.61 -5.26 14.23
CA GLY A 28 -3.40 -6.43 13.85
C GLY A 28 -4.43 -6.16 12.75
N CYS A 29 -4.84 -7.22 12.07
CA CYS A 29 -5.80 -7.18 10.96
C CYS A 29 -6.58 -8.51 10.90
N PRO A 30 -7.92 -8.49 10.87
CA PRO A 30 -8.75 -9.70 10.92
C PRO A 30 -8.98 -10.32 9.53
N ALA A 31 -8.44 -9.73 8.45
CA ALA A 31 -8.81 -10.07 7.08
C ALA A 31 -8.33 -11.46 6.59
N GLY A 32 -7.35 -12.08 7.25
CA GLY A 32 -6.98 -13.49 7.01
C GLY A 32 -6.40 -13.83 5.63
N CYS A 33 -5.81 -12.86 4.92
CA CYS A 33 -5.22 -13.09 3.58
C CYS A 33 -4.05 -14.10 3.65
N LYS A 34 -4.06 -15.13 2.78
CA LYS A 34 -3.14 -16.28 2.84
C LYS A 34 -1.66 -15.90 2.73
N TYR A 35 -1.34 -14.84 1.98
CA TYR A 35 0.03 -14.40 1.71
C TYR A 35 0.58 -13.41 2.74
N CYS A 36 -0.29 -12.85 3.58
CA CYS A 36 0.07 -11.68 4.40
C CYS A 36 0.59 -12.10 5.77
N ILE A 37 1.81 -11.72 6.15
CA ILE A 37 2.42 -12.10 7.44
C ILE A 37 1.66 -11.62 8.69
N LYS A 38 0.74 -10.66 8.56
CA LYS A 38 0.09 -10.01 9.71
C LYS A 38 -0.74 -10.96 10.57
N HIS A 39 -1.35 -11.98 9.99
CA HIS A 39 -2.07 -12.99 10.77
C HIS A 39 -1.13 -13.93 11.53
N VAL A 40 0.13 -14.06 11.11
CA VAL A 40 1.15 -14.78 11.89
C VAL A 40 1.57 -13.95 13.11
N SER A 41 1.68 -12.64 12.95
CA SER A 41 2.10 -11.74 14.05
C SER A 41 0.99 -11.44 15.07
N TYR A 42 -0.26 -11.29 14.63
CA TYR A 42 -1.36 -10.80 15.46
C TYR A 42 -2.61 -11.69 15.46
N GLN A 43 -2.54 -12.85 14.81
CA GLN A 43 -3.69 -13.74 14.58
C GLN A 43 -4.84 -12.95 13.94
N ASN A 44 -6.05 -13.03 14.51
CA ASN A 44 -7.21 -12.29 14.04
C ASN A 44 -7.57 -11.11 14.96
N SER A 45 -6.67 -10.72 15.86
CA SER A 45 -6.92 -9.66 16.83
C SER A 45 -6.57 -8.29 16.26
N VAL A 46 -7.27 -7.27 16.76
CA VAL A 46 -6.98 -5.87 16.46
C VAL A 46 -6.96 -5.11 17.78
N ARG A 47 -5.94 -4.27 17.96
CA ARG A 47 -5.88 -3.32 19.06
C ARG A 47 -5.71 -1.93 18.49
N VAL A 48 -6.60 -1.04 18.90
CA VAL A 48 -6.61 0.37 18.51
C VAL A 48 -6.22 1.24 19.70
N ARG A 49 -5.59 2.37 19.44
CA ARG A 49 -5.42 3.45 20.44
C ARG A 49 -6.67 4.33 20.41
N SER A 50 -6.97 5.06 21.48
CA SER A 50 -8.10 6.00 21.43
C SER A 50 -7.80 7.18 20.51
N ALA A 51 -8.84 7.82 19.98
CA ALA A 51 -8.71 8.98 19.10
C ALA A 51 -8.00 10.14 19.81
N GLU A 52 -8.30 10.37 21.09
CA GLU A 52 -7.67 11.39 21.92
C GLU A 52 -6.18 11.11 22.08
N ASN A 53 -5.81 9.86 22.40
CA ASN A 53 -4.42 9.49 22.58
C ASN A 53 -3.58 9.63 21.30
N ILE A 54 -4.19 9.39 20.13
CA ILE A 54 -3.57 9.62 18.82
C ILE A 54 -3.40 11.13 18.59
N CYS A 55 -4.44 11.92 18.83
CA CYS A 55 -4.41 13.37 18.63
C CYS A 55 -3.44 14.09 19.57
N ASP A 56 -3.34 13.66 20.84
CA ASP A 56 -2.37 14.19 21.80
C ASP A 56 -0.93 14.03 21.30
N GLU A 57 -0.61 12.87 20.71
CA GLU A 57 0.72 12.61 20.14
C GLU A 57 0.98 13.46 18.89
N ILE A 58 -0.03 13.68 18.05
CA ILE A 58 0.07 14.56 16.89
C ILE A 58 0.33 16.01 17.32
N GLU A 59 -0.30 16.47 18.40
CA GLU A 59 -0.04 17.81 18.93
C GLU A 59 1.39 17.97 19.48
N VAL A 60 1.95 16.91 20.07
CA VAL A 60 3.39 16.89 20.43
C VAL A 60 4.26 17.01 19.18
N LEU A 61 3.95 16.26 18.12
CA LEU A 61 4.67 16.34 16.84
C LEU A 61 4.56 17.72 16.19
N ASN A 62 3.39 18.37 16.26
CA ASN A 62 3.20 19.73 15.78
C ASN A 62 4.10 20.74 16.52
N LYS A 63 4.29 20.59 17.84
CA LYS A 63 5.23 21.43 18.62
C LYS A 63 6.68 21.23 18.18
N LEU A 64 7.02 20.06 17.64
CA LEU A 64 8.32 19.74 17.03
C LEU A 64 8.40 20.16 15.55
N GLY A 65 7.39 20.84 15.01
CA GLY A 65 7.36 21.29 13.61
C GLY A 65 7.03 20.21 12.59
N ILE A 66 6.50 19.07 13.02
CA ILE A 66 6.12 17.95 12.15
C ILE A 66 4.63 18.00 11.86
N TYR A 67 4.28 18.17 10.60
CA TYR A 67 2.88 18.27 10.14
C TYR A 67 2.48 17.19 9.13
N ASN A 68 3.43 16.35 8.71
CA ASN A 68 3.20 15.28 7.76
C ASN A 68 3.36 13.93 8.48
N ILE A 69 2.28 13.16 8.56
CA ILE A 69 2.26 11.95 9.39
C ILE A 69 1.64 10.78 8.62
N HIS A 70 2.26 9.62 8.65
CA HIS A 70 1.62 8.38 8.26
C HIS A 70 1.02 7.67 9.46
N MET A 71 -0.28 7.40 9.36
CA MET A 71 -1.06 6.62 10.32
C MET A 71 -0.77 5.14 10.09
N TYR A 72 0.33 4.65 10.67
CA TYR A 72 0.77 3.27 10.51
C TYR A 72 -0.18 2.30 11.22
N ALA A 73 -0.73 1.38 10.44
CA ALA A 73 -1.61 0.30 10.89
C ALA A 73 -1.47 -0.92 9.97
N ASP A 74 -1.81 -2.11 10.45
CA ASP A 74 -1.92 -3.28 9.54
C ASP A 74 -3.15 -3.15 8.63
N LEU A 75 -4.21 -2.50 9.14
CA LEU A 75 -5.36 -2.00 8.38
C LEU A 75 -5.95 -0.80 9.12
N PHE A 76 -5.76 0.42 8.63
CA PHE A 76 -6.22 1.64 9.32
C PHE A 76 -7.75 1.68 9.45
N THR A 77 -8.44 1.28 8.38
CA THR A 77 -9.90 1.32 8.24
C THR A 77 -10.62 0.11 8.81
N VAL A 78 -9.93 -0.70 9.62
CA VAL A 78 -10.48 -1.94 10.19
C VAL A 78 -11.70 -1.70 11.08
N ASN A 79 -11.79 -0.54 11.72
CA ASN A 79 -12.92 -0.11 12.53
C ASN A 79 -13.37 1.27 12.05
N ARG A 80 -14.54 1.31 11.41
CA ARG A 80 -15.13 2.53 10.84
C ARG A 80 -15.31 3.63 11.88
N GLU A 81 -16.00 3.33 12.98
CA GLU A 81 -16.32 4.33 14.01
C GLU A 81 -15.05 4.92 14.62
N HIS A 82 -14.02 4.09 14.82
CA HIS A 82 -12.74 4.57 15.28
C HIS A 82 -12.07 5.57 14.31
N VAL A 83 -12.17 5.33 12.99
CA VAL A 83 -11.68 6.29 11.98
C VAL A 83 -12.47 7.59 12.03
N ILE A 84 -13.80 7.51 12.17
CA ILE A 84 -14.67 8.68 12.32
C ILE A 84 -14.29 9.49 13.56
N ASP A 85 -14.06 8.84 14.70
CA ASP A 85 -13.63 9.47 15.95
C ASP A 85 -12.30 10.20 15.79
N ILE A 86 -11.29 9.57 15.16
CA ILE A 86 -10.00 10.22 14.85
C ILE A 86 -10.22 11.46 13.99
N CYS A 87 -10.99 11.35 12.91
CA CYS A 87 -11.19 12.47 11.99
C CYS A 87 -11.95 13.63 12.66
N ASN A 88 -12.99 13.32 13.44
CA ASN A 88 -13.74 14.30 14.20
C ASN A 88 -12.87 14.99 15.24
N GLU A 89 -12.01 14.25 15.94
CA GLU A 89 -11.11 14.81 16.95
C GLU A 89 -10.06 15.74 16.34
N LEU A 90 -9.48 15.36 15.19
CA LEU A 90 -8.58 16.22 14.40
C LEU A 90 -9.25 17.54 14.00
N ILE A 91 -10.48 17.47 13.49
CA ILE A 91 -11.26 18.64 13.06
C ILE A 91 -11.66 19.50 14.26
N ARG A 92 -12.19 18.88 15.32
CA ARG A 92 -12.68 19.57 16.53
C ARG A 92 -11.56 20.35 17.21
N ARG A 93 -10.36 19.78 17.30
CA ARG A 93 -9.18 20.44 17.87
C ARG A 93 -8.48 21.39 16.89
N ASN A 94 -8.92 21.43 15.62
CA ASN A 94 -8.28 22.18 14.54
C ASN A 94 -6.77 21.87 14.43
N ILE A 95 -6.43 20.59 14.54
CA ILE A 95 -5.04 20.13 14.47
C ILE A 95 -4.53 20.32 13.05
N LYS A 96 -3.43 21.07 12.91
CA LYS A 96 -2.76 21.23 11.62
C LYS A 96 -2.03 19.94 11.26
N ILE A 97 -2.51 19.23 10.25
CA ILE A 97 -1.92 17.96 9.80
C ILE A 97 -2.19 17.71 8.31
N LYS A 98 -1.25 17.04 7.65
CA LYS A 98 -1.48 16.26 6.43
C LYS A 98 -1.12 14.82 6.72
N TRP A 99 -2.03 13.90 6.46
CA TRP A 99 -1.79 12.50 6.81
C TRP A 99 -2.10 11.50 5.71
N THR A 100 -1.49 10.33 5.83
CA THR A 100 -1.64 9.20 4.93
C THR A 100 -1.91 7.93 5.72
N CYS A 101 -2.51 6.92 5.10
CA CYS A 101 -2.74 5.62 5.72
C CYS A 101 -2.79 4.51 4.68
N ASN A 102 -2.91 3.27 5.13
CA ASN A 102 -3.20 2.11 4.30
C ASN A 102 -4.63 1.59 4.53
N SER A 103 -5.24 1.02 3.51
CA SER A 103 -6.61 0.54 3.59
C SER A 103 -6.86 -0.63 2.64
N ARG A 104 -7.98 -1.32 2.87
CA ARG A 104 -8.62 -2.20 1.91
C ARG A 104 -9.84 -1.51 1.31
N VAL A 105 -10.12 -1.81 0.05
CA VAL A 105 -11.22 -1.19 -0.70
C VAL A 105 -12.61 -1.60 -0.20
N ASP A 106 -12.72 -2.70 0.55
CA ASP A 106 -13.95 -3.24 1.12
C ASP A 106 -14.18 -2.87 2.60
N TYR A 107 -13.30 -2.04 3.18
CA TYR A 107 -13.40 -1.52 4.56
C TYR A 107 -13.72 -0.02 4.59
N VAL A 108 -14.26 0.52 3.50
CA VAL A 108 -14.52 1.95 3.36
C VAL A 108 -15.89 2.23 2.77
N ASP A 109 -16.44 3.39 3.12
CA ASP A 109 -17.60 4.00 2.46
C ASP A 109 -17.33 5.47 2.12
N GLU A 110 -18.25 6.05 1.36
CA GLU A 110 -18.15 7.42 0.85
C GLU A 110 -18.10 8.48 1.96
N GLU A 111 -18.90 8.29 3.01
CA GLU A 111 -18.98 9.24 4.13
C GLU A 111 -17.65 9.26 4.89
N MET A 112 -17.12 8.07 5.22
CA MET A 112 -15.85 7.94 5.91
C MET A 112 -14.71 8.56 5.08
N LEU A 113 -14.63 8.29 3.78
CA LEU A 113 -13.59 8.86 2.92
C LEU A 113 -13.72 10.38 2.78
N THR A 114 -14.94 10.90 2.70
CA THR A 114 -15.19 12.35 2.68
C THR A 114 -14.70 13.01 3.98
N LEU A 115 -14.98 12.39 5.13
CA LEU A 115 -14.52 12.89 6.42
C LEU A 115 -12.99 12.79 6.56
N MET A 116 -12.38 11.69 6.11
CA MET A 116 -10.93 11.52 6.07
C MET A 116 -10.28 12.66 5.26
N GLY A 117 -10.80 12.96 4.07
CA GLY A 117 -10.30 14.06 3.23
C GLY A 117 -10.40 15.42 3.93
N LYS A 118 -11.55 15.71 4.55
CA LYS A 118 -11.77 16.95 5.34
C LYS A 118 -10.81 17.09 6.53
N SER A 119 -10.45 15.98 7.17
CA SER A 119 -9.51 15.96 8.30
C SER A 119 -8.02 15.98 7.90
N GLY A 120 -7.71 16.09 6.60
CA GLY A 120 -6.34 16.22 6.10
C GLY A 120 -5.72 14.93 5.56
N CYS A 121 -6.50 13.86 5.37
CA CYS A 121 -6.03 12.69 4.62
C CYS A 121 -5.84 13.09 3.16
N TRP A 122 -4.68 12.82 2.58
CA TRP A 122 -4.40 13.22 1.19
C TRP A 122 -3.89 12.07 0.30
N LEU A 123 -3.53 10.93 0.88
CA LEU A 123 -3.08 9.73 0.15
C LEU A 123 -3.43 8.47 0.93
N ILE A 124 -4.03 7.49 0.24
CA ILE A 124 -4.27 6.15 0.79
C ILE A 124 -3.54 5.10 -0.05
N SER A 125 -2.83 4.21 0.63
CA SER A 125 -2.24 2.99 0.06
C SER A 125 -3.26 1.85 0.08
N TRP A 126 -3.67 1.38 -1.10
CA TRP A 126 -4.69 0.35 -1.28
C TRP A 126 -4.06 -0.98 -1.66
N GLY A 127 -4.29 -2.01 -0.84
CA GLY A 127 -3.98 -3.39 -1.23
C GLY A 127 -5.04 -3.93 -2.18
N ILE A 128 -4.83 -3.79 -3.48
CA ILE A 128 -5.71 -4.26 -4.57
C ILE A 128 -5.29 -5.68 -4.97
N GLU A 129 -3.99 -5.92 -5.09
CA GLU A 129 -3.35 -7.20 -5.37
C GLU A 129 -3.62 -7.72 -6.79
N SER A 130 -4.86 -8.06 -7.11
CA SER A 130 -5.25 -8.65 -8.40
C SER A 130 -6.60 -8.13 -8.85
N ALA A 131 -6.85 -8.18 -10.15
CA ALA A 131 -8.19 -7.99 -10.69
C ALA A 131 -8.94 -9.33 -10.70
N ASN A 132 -8.27 -10.45 -10.90
CA ASN A 132 -8.93 -11.72 -11.13
C ASN A 132 -9.65 -12.23 -9.86
N GLU A 133 -10.97 -12.48 -9.96
CA GLU A 133 -11.79 -12.87 -8.80
C GLU A 133 -11.35 -14.21 -8.20
N MET A 134 -10.92 -15.16 -9.03
CA MET A 134 -10.45 -16.46 -8.56
C MET A 134 -9.12 -16.36 -7.81
N VAL A 135 -8.19 -15.52 -8.29
CA VAL A 135 -6.94 -15.21 -7.58
C VAL A 135 -7.24 -14.53 -6.24
N LEU A 136 -8.10 -13.50 -6.21
CA LEU A 136 -8.50 -12.81 -4.98
C LEU A 136 -9.19 -13.75 -3.98
N LYS A 137 -10.01 -14.69 -4.45
CA LYS A 137 -10.67 -15.69 -3.61
C LYS A 137 -9.67 -16.68 -3.04
N ARG A 138 -8.75 -17.21 -3.85
CA ARG A 138 -7.67 -18.11 -3.41
C ARG A 138 -6.76 -17.43 -2.39
N ALA A 139 -6.43 -16.15 -2.60
CA ALA A 139 -5.65 -15.34 -1.69
C ALA A 139 -6.39 -14.97 -0.38
N ARG A 140 -7.69 -15.30 -0.26
CA ARG A 140 -8.58 -14.86 0.84
C ARG A 140 -8.61 -13.33 0.99
N LYS A 141 -8.51 -12.60 -0.12
CA LYS A 141 -8.76 -11.17 -0.16
C LYS A 141 -10.26 -10.92 -0.27
N GLY A 142 -10.93 -11.54 -1.25
CA GLY A 142 -12.39 -11.68 -1.27
C GLY A 142 -13.22 -10.43 -1.58
N TYR A 143 -12.61 -9.29 -1.94
CA TYR A 143 -13.35 -8.15 -2.47
C TYR A 143 -13.62 -8.34 -3.98
N LYS A 144 -14.63 -7.66 -4.52
CA LYS A 144 -14.93 -7.63 -5.97
C LYS A 144 -14.39 -6.37 -6.63
N LYS A 145 -13.94 -6.46 -7.89
CA LYS A 145 -13.37 -5.32 -8.65
C LYS A 145 -14.24 -4.06 -8.55
N GLU A 146 -15.55 -4.17 -8.61
CA GLU A 146 -16.45 -3.01 -8.57
C GLU A 146 -16.31 -2.22 -7.26
N GLN A 147 -16.00 -2.91 -6.15
CA GLN A 147 -15.73 -2.27 -4.86
C GLN A 147 -14.44 -1.44 -4.91
N ALA A 148 -13.37 -1.95 -5.53
CA ALA A 148 -12.13 -1.19 -5.73
C ALA A 148 -12.38 0.08 -6.56
N PHE A 149 -13.05 -0.07 -7.71
CA PHE A 149 -13.35 1.07 -8.56
C PHE A 149 -14.20 2.14 -7.84
N LYS A 150 -15.20 1.71 -7.06
CA LYS A 150 -16.06 2.59 -6.27
C LYS A 150 -15.29 3.31 -5.16
N ALA A 151 -14.51 2.58 -4.36
CA ALA A 151 -13.71 3.13 -3.28
C ALA A 151 -12.71 4.17 -3.76
N LEU A 152 -11.99 3.89 -4.84
CA LEU A 152 -11.00 4.82 -5.38
C LEU A 152 -11.65 6.06 -6.00
N LYS A 153 -12.86 5.94 -6.58
CA LYS A 153 -13.65 7.11 -7.03
C LYS A 153 -14.07 8.00 -5.86
N TRP A 154 -14.57 7.42 -4.78
CA TRP A 154 -14.92 8.16 -3.57
C TRP A 154 -13.72 8.87 -2.94
N ALA A 155 -12.59 8.18 -2.82
CA ALA A 155 -11.35 8.77 -2.32
C ALA A 155 -10.92 9.98 -3.17
N LYS A 156 -10.96 9.84 -4.49
CA LYS A 156 -10.62 10.94 -5.41
C LYS A 156 -11.59 12.13 -5.28
N ALA A 157 -12.89 11.86 -5.14
CA ALA A 157 -13.90 12.90 -4.91
C ALA A 157 -13.68 13.65 -3.57
N ALA A 158 -13.16 12.95 -2.55
CA ALA A 158 -12.77 13.53 -1.27
C ALA A 158 -11.41 14.28 -1.31
N GLY A 159 -10.77 14.39 -2.47
CA GLY A 159 -9.45 15.04 -2.62
C GLY A 159 -8.28 14.16 -2.18
N ILE A 160 -8.51 12.86 -1.98
CA ILE A 160 -7.49 11.88 -1.56
C ILE A 160 -6.90 11.21 -2.81
N LYS A 161 -5.58 11.17 -2.88
CA LYS A 161 -4.85 10.42 -3.91
C LYS A 161 -4.86 8.93 -3.62
N ASN A 162 -4.82 8.13 -4.68
CA ASN A 162 -4.85 6.68 -4.60
C ASN A 162 -3.48 6.07 -4.97
N TRP A 163 -2.88 5.33 -4.03
CA TRP A 163 -1.70 4.52 -4.28
C TRP A 163 -2.09 3.04 -4.30
N GLY A 164 -2.18 2.44 -5.49
CA GLY A 164 -2.55 1.02 -5.65
C GLY A 164 -1.36 0.09 -5.54
N TYR A 165 -1.51 -0.98 -4.76
CA TYR A 165 -0.56 -2.08 -4.66
C TYR A 165 -1.15 -3.30 -5.36
N PHE A 166 -0.34 -3.94 -6.20
CA PHE A 166 -0.66 -5.13 -6.96
C PHE A 166 0.42 -6.20 -6.71
N ILE A 167 0.05 -7.48 -6.81
CA ILE A 167 0.94 -8.61 -6.59
C ILE A 167 0.83 -9.54 -7.80
N ILE A 168 1.98 -9.90 -8.37
CA ILE A 168 2.14 -10.86 -9.46
C ILE A 168 2.67 -12.18 -8.88
N GLY A 169 2.08 -13.29 -9.28
CA GLY A 169 2.44 -14.63 -8.83
C GLY A 169 1.71 -15.10 -7.58
N LEU A 170 0.52 -14.58 -7.27
CA LEU A 170 -0.31 -15.16 -6.22
C LEU A 170 -0.75 -16.60 -6.58
N PRO A 171 -1.08 -17.47 -5.60
CA PRO A 171 -1.51 -18.83 -5.86
C PRO A 171 -2.63 -18.94 -6.89
N GLY A 172 -2.37 -19.67 -7.97
CA GLY A 172 -3.33 -19.92 -9.04
C GLY A 172 -3.45 -18.83 -10.09
N GLU A 173 -2.53 -17.87 -10.10
CA GLU A 173 -2.42 -16.84 -11.13
C GLU A 173 -1.85 -17.45 -12.44
N THR A 174 -2.38 -16.98 -13.57
CA THR A 174 -1.94 -17.31 -14.94
C THR A 174 -1.52 -16.04 -15.67
N GLU A 175 -0.89 -16.17 -16.85
CA GLU A 175 -0.55 -15.01 -17.68
C GLU A 175 -1.79 -14.19 -18.05
N GLU A 176 -2.93 -14.84 -18.29
CA GLU A 176 -4.20 -14.18 -18.61
C GLU A 176 -4.70 -13.33 -17.44
N SER A 177 -4.68 -13.87 -16.21
CA SER A 177 -5.10 -13.10 -15.03
C SER A 177 -4.12 -11.98 -14.66
N ILE A 178 -2.83 -12.13 -15.01
CA ILE A 178 -1.85 -11.05 -14.87
C ILE A 178 -2.19 -9.92 -15.84
N ARG A 179 -2.43 -10.23 -17.13
CA ARG A 179 -2.83 -9.23 -18.13
C ARG A 179 -4.11 -8.52 -17.72
N GLU A 180 -5.11 -9.27 -17.26
CA GLU A 180 -6.36 -8.73 -16.70
C GLU A 180 -6.09 -7.74 -15.55
N THR A 181 -5.14 -8.06 -14.67
CA THR A 181 -4.73 -7.18 -13.57
C THR A 181 -4.03 -5.92 -14.05
N ILE A 182 -3.14 -6.02 -15.04
CA ILE A 182 -2.45 -4.88 -15.65
C ILE A 182 -3.46 -3.95 -16.34
N ASP A 183 -4.39 -4.50 -17.12
CA ASP A 183 -5.43 -3.74 -17.81
C ASP A 183 -6.34 -3.02 -16.82
N TYR A 184 -6.79 -3.72 -15.78
CA TYR A 184 -7.60 -3.13 -14.73
C TYR A 184 -6.88 -2.03 -13.94
N ALA A 185 -5.59 -2.23 -13.61
CA ALA A 185 -4.76 -1.21 -12.99
C ALA A 185 -4.66 0.07 -13.86
N LYS A 186 -4.75 -0.08 -15.18
CA LYS A 186 -4.77 1.07 -16.10
C LYS A 186 -6.11 1.81 -16.10
N GLU A 187 -7.21 1.12 -15.86
CA GLU A 187 -8.57 1.69 -15.80
C GLU A 187 -8.90 2.37 -14.46
N LEU A 188 -8.31 1.89 -13.37
CA LEU A 188 -8.52 2.42 -12.04
C LEU A 188 -8.07 3.88 -11.91
N PRO A 189 -8.76 4.72 -11.11
CA PRO A 189 -8.33 6.09 -10.82
C PRO A 189 -7.20 6.11 -9.77
N VAL A 190 -6.14 5.35 -10.02
CA VAL A 190 -4.89 5.33 -9.24
C VAL A 190 -3.96 6.46 -9.70
N ASP A 191 -3.34 7.13 -8.73
CA ASP A 191 -2.32 8.16 -8.97
C ASP A 191 -0.91 7.57 -8.98
N ILE A 192 -0.70 6.49 -8.21
CA ILE A 192 0.55 5.74 -8.09
C ILE A 192 0.19 4.25 -8.10
N ALA A 193 0.93 3.42 -8.82
CA ALA A 193 0.82 1.96 -8.76
C ALA A 193 2.18 1.32 -8.50
N LEU A 194 2.18 0.29 -7.66
CA LEU A 194 3.32 -0.61 -7.44
C LEU A 194 2.91 -2.04 -7.75
N PHE A 195 3.78 -2.74 -8.47
CA PHE A 195 3.62 -4.15 -8.80
C PHE A 195 4.74 -4.92 -8.12
N HIS A 196 4.36 -5.72 -7.13
CA HIS A 196 5.26 -6.60 -6.41
C HIS A 196 5.17 -8.02 -6.96
N VAL A 197 6.18 -8.84 -6.69
CA VAL A 197 6.06 -10.30 -6.82
C VAL A 197 5.59 -10.90 -5.51
N ALA A 198 4.84 -12.01 -5.59
CA ALA A 198 4.35 -12.69 -4.42
C ALA A 198 5.50 -13.21 -3.56
N ALA A 199 5.41 -12.95 -2.26
CA ALA A 199 6.44 -13.32 -1.30
C ALA A 199 5.87 -14.38 -0.32
N PRO A 200 6.36 -15.62 -0.33
CA PRO A 200 5.91 -16.66 0.59
C PRO A 200 6.58 -16.47 1.95
N TYR A 201 6.01 -15.61 2.80
CA TYR A 201 6.59 -15.38 4.13
C TYR A 201 6.40 -16.58 5.06
N PRO A 202 7.46 -17.02 5.78
CA PRO A 202 7.37 -18.15 6.71
C PRO A 202 6.22 -18.04 7.71
N GLY A 203 5.53 -19.16 7.93
CA GLY A 203 4.37 -19.23 8.84
C GLY A 203 3.03 -18.87 8.21
N THR A 204 3.02 -18.32 6.98
CA THR A 204 1.77 -18.03 6.27
C THR A 204 1.23 -19.29 5.55
N PRO A 205 -0.10 -19.42 5.36
CA PRO A 205 -0.68 -20.48 4.53
C PRO A 205 -0.11 -20.54 3.12
N PHE A 206 0.28 -19.40 2.54
CA PHE A 206 0.93 -19.39 1.23
C PHE A 206 2.32 -20.03 1.28
N PHE A 207 3.12 -19.75 2.30
CA PHE A 207 4.43 -20.41 2.46
C PHE A 207 4.32 -21.93 2.58
N TYR A 208 3.38 -22.43 3.37
CA TYR A 208 3.18 -23.88 3.49
C TYR A 208 2.74 -24.51 2.16
N GLU A 209 1.88 -23.84 1.40
CA GLU A 209 1.49 -24.29 0.05
C GLU A 209 2.68 -24.36 -0.91
N VAL A 210 3.59 -23.37 -0.86
CA VAL A 210 4.83 -23.36 -1.66
C VAL A 210 5.74 -24.53 -1.29
N VAL A 211 5.89 -24.83 0.01
CA VAL A 211 6.69 -25.98 0.47
C VAL A 211 6.06 -27.30 0.02
N GLU A 212 4.76 -27.47 0.24
CA GLU A 212 4.02 -28.70 -0.07
C GLU A 212 4.04 -29.04 -1.56
N ASN A 213 3.98 -28.03 -2.42
CA ASN A 213 3.98 -28.20 -3.87
C ASN A 213 5.37 -28.05 -4.51
N ASN A 214 6.44 -27.90 -3.71
CA ASN A 214 7.81 -27.72 -4.18
C ASN A 214 7.98 -26.55 -5.19
N TRP A 215 7.32 -25.42 -4.90
CA TRP A 215 7.35 -24.22 -5.76
C TRP A 215 8.52 -23.27 -5.45
N PHE A 216 9.48 -23.68 -4.63
CA PHE A 216 10.71 -22.91 -4.47
C PHE A 216 11.59 -23.09 -5.70
N ARG A 217 12.03 -21.97 -6.27
CA ARG A 217 13.02 -21.95 -7.35
C ARG A 217 14.26 -22.72 -6.92
N PRO A 218 14.78 -23.66 -7.74
CA PRO A 218 15.96 -24.42 -7.41
C PRO A 218 17.16 -23.53 -7.05
N GLY A 219 17.80 -23.83 -5.92
CA GLY A 219 18.96 -23.07 -5.44
C GLY A 219 18.63 -21.80 -4.63
N THR A 220 17.35 -21.48 -4.44
CA THR A 220 16.91 -20.38 -3.56
C THR A 220 16.52 -20.89 -2.18
N LYS A 221 16.56 -19.98 -1.20
CA LYS A 221 16.05 -20.22 0.15
C LYS A 221 14.99 -19.20 0.54
N TRP A 222 14.23 -19.50 1.58
CA TRP A 222 13.16 -18.62 2.07
C TRP A 222 13.71 -17.29 2.64
N GLU A 223 14.97 -17.25 3.06
CA GLU A 223 15.66 -16.03 3.51
C GLU A 223 15.92 -15.05 2.36
N GLU A 224 15.89 -15.53 1.11
CA GLU A 224 16.10 -14.74 -0.11
C GLU A 224 14.77 -14.18 -0.65
N VAL A 225 13.66 -14.36 0.07
CA VAL A 225 12.36 -13.79 -0.29
C VAL A 225 12.47 -12.27 -0.38
N ASP A 226 12.19 -11.76 -1.57
CA ASP A 226 12.08 -10.34 -1.88
C ASP A 226 10.75 -10.13 -2.62
N MET A 227 10.11 -8.98 -2.45
CA MET A 227 8.83 -8.66 -3.13
C MET A 227 8.98 -7.59 -4.21
N ASP A 228 10.14 -6.95 -4.30
CA ASP A 228 10.41 -5.78 -5.12
C ASP A 228 11.27 -6.12 -6.34
N GLN A 229 12.28 -6.97 -6.20
CA GLN A 229 13.36 -7.16 -7.19
C GLN A 229 13.41 -8.54 -7.84
N SER A 230 13.16 -9.60 -7.08
CA SER A 230 13.29 -10.98 -7.56
C SER A 230 12.33 -11.92 -6.85
N THR A 231 12.11 -13.09 -7.42
CA THR A 231 11.23 -14.11 -6.84
C THR A 231 11.98 -15.39 -6.46
N VAL A 232 11.54 -16.02 -5.37
CA VAL A 232 11.93 -17.38 -4.99
C VAL A 232 10.92 -18.43 -5.45
N LEU A 233 9.88 -18.01 -6.17
CA LEU A 233 8.79 -18.86 -6.63
C LEU A 233 9.06 -19.35 -8.05
N ASP A 234 8.73 -20.61 -8.30
CA ASP A 234 8.80 -21.25 -9.61
C ASP A 234 7.62 -22.23 -9.74
N TYR A 235 6.60 -21.85 -10.52
CA TYR A 235 5.38 -22.63 -10.68
C TYR A 235 5.43 -23.48 -11.95
N GLU A 236 4.73 -24.61 -11.98
CA GLU A 236 4.64 -25.49 -13.16
C GLU A 236 4.19 -24.76 -14.43
N ASN A 237 3.29 -23.79 -14.29
CA ASN A 237 2.69 -23.03 -15.39
C ASN A 237 3.18 -21.58 -15.50
N LEU A 238 4.09 -21.15 -14.62
CA LEU A 238 4.58 -19.77 -14.57
C LEU A 238 5.95 -19.72 -13.88
N SER A 239 7.02 -19.68 -14.68
CA SER A 239 8.38 -19.73 -14.16
C SER A 239 8.78 -18.48 -13.39
N ALA A 240 9.84 -18.57 -12.59
CA ALA A 240 10.45 -17.42 -11.91
C ALA A 240 10.76 -16.26 -12.89
N GLU A 241 11.32 -16.56 -14.06
CA GLU A 241 11.63 -15.57 -15.09
C GLU A 241 10.37 -14.93 -15.68
N GLN A 242 9.29 -15.71 -15.86
CA GLN A 242 8.00 -15.17 -16.31
C GLN A 242 7.40 -14.23 -15.27
N LEU A 243 7.46 -14.58 -13.98
CA LEU A 243 6.99 -13.72 -12.89
C LEU A 243 7.70 -12.37 -12.87
N GLU A 244 9.03 -12.37 -12.92
CA GLU A 244 9.85 -11.15 -12.96
C GLU A 244 9.60 -10.34 -14.24
N TYR A 245 9.50 -11.02 -15.40
CA TYR A 245 9.13 -10.39 -16.66
C TYR A 245 7.79 -9.66 -16.56
N TRP A 246 6.77 -10.31 -16.01
CA TRP A 246 5.43 -9.75 -15.87
C TRP A 246 5.39 -8.58 -14.89
N GLN A 247 6.11 -8.64 -13.77
CA GLN A 247 6.24 -7.54 -12.82
C GLN A 247 6.85 -6.28 -13.49
N LYS A 248 7.96 -6.45 -14.21
CA LYS A 248 8.64 -5.36 -14.94
C LYS A 248 7.75 -4.81 -16.05
N ARG A 249 7.08 -5.69 -16.80
CA ARG A 249 6.14 -5.30 -17.86
C ARG A 249 4.96 -4.51 -17.30
N ALA A 250 4.35 -4.95 -16.20
CA ALA A 250 3.26 -4.25 -15.53
C ALA A 250 3.68 -2.83 -15.11
N THR A 251 4.84 -2.73 -14.47
CA THR A 251 5.44 -1.45 -14.07
C THR A 251 5.65 -0.55 -15.28
N ARG A 252 6.25 -1.06 -16.37
CA ARG A 252 6.48 -0.30 -17.60
C ARG A 252 5.19 0.17 -18.25
N GLU A 253 4.24 -0.73 -18.48
CA GLU A 253 2.98 -0.41 -19.15
C GLU A 253 2.15 0.61 -18.38
N TRP A 254 2.16 0.56 -17.05
CA TRP A 254 1.42 1.50 -16.23
C TRP A 254 2.16 2.85 -16.12
N SER A 255 3.44 2.85 -15.76
CA SER A 255 4.18 4.08 -15.42
C SER A 255 4.50 4.97 -16.61
N LEU A 256 4.63 4.42 -17.83
CA LEU A 256 4.92 5.21 -19.04
C LEU A 256 3.68 5.89 -19.64
N ARG A 257 2.50 5.74 -19.02
CA ARG A 257 1.28 6.42 -19.46
C ARG A 257 1.35 7.93 -19.18
N PRO A 258 0.67 8.78 -19.98
CA PRO A 258 0.67 10.23 -19.76
C PRO A 258 0.20 10.66 -18.37
N GLY A 259 -0.78 9.96 -17.79
CA GLY A 259 -1.33 10.26 -16.46
C GLY A 259 -0.29 10.17 -15.34
N PRO A 260 0.31 8.98 -15.09
CA PRO A 260 1.38 8.81 -14.10
C PRO A 260 2.58 9.73 -14.31
N VAL A 261 3.03 9.93 -15.56
CA VAL A 261 4.10 10.87 -15.88
C VAL A 261 3.75 12.28 -15.41
N TRP A 262 2.53 12.72 -15.65
CA TRP A 262 2.04 14.02 -15.19
C TRP A 262 1.91 14.10 -13.67
N THR A 263 1.45 13.03 -13.01
CA THR A 263 1.42 12.93 -11.53
C THR A 263 2.81 13.10 -10.94
N PHE A 264 3.81 12.46 -11.54
CA PHE A 264 5.20 12.55 -11.13
C PHE A 264 5.74 13.98 -11.32
N ILE A 265 5.52 14.59 -12.49
CA ILE A 265 5.93 15.98 -12.78
C ILE A 265 5.27 16.96 -11.78
N LYS A 266 3.98 16.82 -11.52
CA LYS A 266 3.26 17.60 -10.50
C LYS A 266 3.73 17.34 -9.07
N GLY A 267 4.43 16.23 -8.83
CA GLY A 267 5.05 15.91 -7.55
C GLY A 267 6.34 16.70 -7.28
N LEU A 268 6.93 17.33 -8.30
CA LEU A 268 8.16 18.12 -8.23
C LEU A 268 7.92 19.50 -7.58
N ASN A 269 7.39 19.53 -6.36
CA ASN A 269 7.00 20.77 -5.66
C ASN A 269 8.10 21.36 -4.76
N SER A 270 9.32 20.82 -4.82
CA SER A 270 10.52 21.33 -4.14
C SER A 270 11.78 20.79 -4.81
N TRP A 271 12.91 21.48 -4.68
CA TRP A 271 14.20 21.02 -5.23
C TRP A 271 14.63 19.64 -4.67
N GLU A 272 14.43 19.43 -3.37
CA GLU A 272 14.70 18.15 -2.71
C GLU A 272 13.73 17.05 -3.17
N GLY A 273 12.44 17.39 -3.26
CA GLY A 273 11.42 16.50 -3.82
C GLY A 273 11.69 16.17 -5.29
N ALA A 274 12.27 17.10 -6.06
CA ALA A 274 12.65 16.88 -7.44
C ALA A 274 13.86 15.95 -7.57
N LYS A 275 14.89 16.10 -6.72
CA LYS A 275 16.01 15.14 -6.67
C LYS A 275 15.54 13.74 -6.29
N SER A 276 14.72 13.63 -5.25
CA SER A 276 14.16 12.34 -4.83
C SER A 276 13.28 11.72 -5.92
N ALA A 277 12.43 12.52 -6.56
CA ALA A 277 11.59 12.06 -7.66
C ALA A 277 12.46 11.59 -8.83
N ILE A 278 13.41 12.39 -9.31
CA ILE A 278 14.32 12.02 -10.41
C ILE A 278 15.04 10.70 -10.10
N ASN A 279 15.53 10.51 -8.88
CA ASN A 279 16.14 9.25 -8.46
C ASN A 279 15.15 8.08 -8.54
N VAL A 280 13.93 8.24 -8.03
CA VAL A 280 12.87 7.22 -8.11
C VAL A 280 12.50 6.93 -9.57
N GLY A 281 12.32 7.96 -10.39
CA GLY A 281 12.02 7.82 -11.82
C GLY A 281 13.14 7.11 -12.58
N TRP A 282 14.41 7.42 -12.25
CA TRP A 282 15.57 6.74 -12.80
C TRP A 282 15.63 5.27 -12.39
N GLN A 283 15.41 4.97 -11.11
CA GLN A 283 15.34 3.60 -10.60
C GLN A 283 14.22 2.81 -11.28
N MET A 284 13.03 3.40 -11.42
CA MET A 284 11.91 2.77 -12.14
C MET A 284 12.25 2.50 -13.60
N LEU A 285 12.92 3.44 -14.28
CA LEU A 285 13.34 3.25 -15.68
C LEU A 285 14.42 2.17 -15.81
N GLN A 286 15.36 2.08 -14.87
CA GLN A 286 16.36 1.01 -14.83
C GLN A 286 15.70 -0.35 -14.62
N PHE A 287 14.78 -0.44 -13.65
CA PHE A 287 14.02 -1.65 -13.35
C PHE A 287 13.16 -2.11 -14.55
N ALA A 288 12.47 -1.18 -15.21
CA ALA A 288 11.59 -1.47 -16.35
C ALA A 288 12.31 -1.83 -17.67
N ARG A 289 13.62 -1.57 -17.75
CA ARG A 289 14.47 -1.85 -18.93
C ARG A 289 15.20 -3.20 -18.85
N GLY A 290 15.47 -3.69 -17.63
CA GLY A 290 16.00 -5.05 -17.42
C GLY A 290 14.92 -6.10 -17.54
#